data_AF-A0A0G0LPG2-F1
#
_entry.id   AF-A0A0G0LPG2-F1
#
_cell.length_a   1.000
_cell.length_b   1.000
_cell.length_c   1.000
_cell.angle_alpha   90.00
_cell.angle_beta   90.00
_cell.angle_gamma   90.00
#
_symmetry.space_group_name_H-M   'P 1'
#
loop_
_entity.id
_entity.type
_entity.pdbx_description
1 polymer ?
#
loop_
_entity_poly.entity_id
_entity_poly.type
_entity_poly.pdbx_seq_one_letter_code
_entity_poly.pdbx_strand_id
1 'polypeptide(L)' 'KNEFLKRNRIVAGIGIGVVVIEGGGQSGSLVTARLAAEEGREVWAVPGRIFDENSMATNWLIKNGATIVINTQEIGLK' A
#
# COMPACT_ATOMS: atom_id res chain seq x y z
N LYS A 1 -18.89 1.26 7.56
CA LYS A 1 -18.18 1.02 6.27
C LYS A 1 -17.81 2.33 5.56
N ASN A 2 -18.75 3.24 5.30
CA ASN A 2 -18.44 4.53 4.65
C ASN A 2 -17.45 5.43 5.41
N GLU A 3 -17.53 5.49 6.74
CA GLU A 3 -16.62 6.33 7.53
C GLU A 3 -15.14 5.88 7.43
N PHE A 4 -14.89 4.58 7.29
CA PHE A 4 -13.53 4.06 7.12
C PHE A 4 -12.92 4.48 5.77
N LEU A 5 -13.72 4.54 4.70
CA LEU A 5 -13.26 5.00 3.39
C LEU A 5 -12.89 6.48 3.41
N LYS A 6 -13.69 7.32 4.07
CA LYS A 6 -13.38 8.75 4.26
C LYS A 6 -12.07 8.95 5.03
N ARG A 7 -11.88 8.20 6.12
CA ARG A 7 -10.63 8.22 6.92
C ARG A 7 -9.42 7.79 6.09
N ASN A 8 -9.55 6.76 5.26
CA ASN A 8 -8.45 6.26 4.45
C ASN A 8 -7.87 7.34 3.52
N ARG A 9 -8.68 8.30 3.07
CA ARG A 9 -8.19 9.44 2.30
C ARG A 9 -7.25 10.34 3.09
N ILE A 10 -7.54 10.59 4.37
CA ILE A 10 -6.64 11.36 5.25
C ILE A 10 -5.30 10.63 5.39
N VAL A 11 -5.33 9.31 5.61
CA VAL A 11 -4.12 8.49 5.74
C VAL A 11 -3.32 8.46 4.43
N ALA A 12 -3.99 8.33 3.29
CA ALA A 12 -3.36 8.38 1.98
C ALA A 12 -2.69 9.75 1.72
N GLY A 13 -3.29 10.84 2.22
CA GLY A 13 -2.89 12.21 1.93
C GLY A 13 -1.89 12.85 2.90
N ILE A 14 -1.69 12.31 4.11
CA ILE A 14 -0.94 13.00 5.17
C ILE A 14 0.58 12.93 4.99
N GLY A 15 1.09 11.86 4.38
CA GLY A 15 2.53 11.62 4.19
C GLY A 15 3.00 11.81 2.75
N ILE A 16 4.30 11.71 2.51
CA ILE A 16 4.89 11.75 1.16
C ILE A 16 4.48 10.55 0.27
N GLY A 17 4.01 9.47 0.91
CA GLY A 17 3.56 8.24 0.30
C GLY A 17 3.06 7.27 1.36
N VAL A 18 2.77 6.04 0.95
CA VAL A 18 2.27 4.99 1.84
C VAL A 18 3.04 3.69 1.65
N VAL A 19 3.33 3.01 2.76
CA VAL A 19 3.97 1.69 2.75
C VAL A 19 2.94 0.67 3.21
N VAL A 20 2.72 -0.38 2.41
CA VAL A 20 1.84 -1.50 2.77
C VAL A 20 2.70 -2.68 3.20
N ILE A 21 2.60 -3.05 4.47
CA ILE A 21 3.36 -4.14 5.07
C ILE A 21 2.69 -5.50 4.82
N GLU A 22 1.37 -5.56 4.97
CA GLU A 22 0.56 -6.75 4.79
C GLU A 22 -0.91 -6.40 4.45
N GLY A 23 -1.62 -7.37 3.89
CA GLY A 23 -3.06 -7.31 3.66
C GLY A 23 -3.57 -8.44 2.75
N GLY A 24 -4.80 -8.89 3.01
CA GLY A 24 -5.53 -9.80 2.11
C GLY A 24 -6.06 -9.13 0.84
N GLY A 25 -6.57 -9.94 -0.11
CA GLY A 25 -7.05 -9.47 -1.41
C GLY A 25 -8.23 -8.49 -1.38
N GLN A 26 -8.96 -8.40 -0.25
CA GLN A 26 -10.02 -7.40 -0.01
C GLN A 26 -9.65 -6.41 1.11
N SER A 27 -8.36 -6.23 1.38
CA SER A 27 -7.87 -5.39 2.49
C SER A 27 -8.20 -3.92 2.28
N GLY A 28 -8.58 -3.23 3.36
CA GLY A 28 -8.70 -1.77 3.38
C GLY A 28 -7.37 -1.05 3.06
N SER A 29 -6.22 -1.73 3.23
CA SER A 29 -4.91 -1.21 2.85
C SER A 29 -4.80 -0.98 1.33
N LEU A 30 -5.45 -1.81 0.50
CA LEU A 30 -5.49 -1.60 -0.95
C LEU A 30 -6.22 -0.31 -1.33
N VAL A 31 -7.27 0.03 -0.58
CA VAL A 31 -8.01 1.28 -0.80
C VAL A 31 -7.11 2.47 -0.49
N THR A 32 -6.41 2.45 0.64
CA THR A 32 -5.47 3.55 1.00
C THR A 32 -4.34 3.67 -0.03
N ALA A 33 -3.74 2.56 -0.46
CA ALA A 33 -2.69 2.54 -1.47
C ALA A 33 -3.17 3.10 -2.82
N ARG A 34 -4.37 2.69 -3.26
CA ARG A 34 -4.99 3.21 -4.47
C ARG A 34 -5.23 4.72 -4.38
N LEU A 35 -5.81 5.19 -3.28
CA LEU A 35 -6.06 6.62 -3.07
C LEU A 35 -4.74 7.43 -3.08
N ALA A 36 -3.68 6.90 -2.48
CA ALA A 36 -2.37 7.54 -2.50
C ALA A 36 -1.81 7.65 -3.93
N ALA A 37 -1.90 6.56 -4.72
CA ALA A 37 -1.48 6.57 -6.12
C ALA A 37 -2.31 7.53 -6.99
N GLU A 38 -3.64 7.60 -6.78
CA GLU A 38 -4.53 8.56 -7.46
C GLU A 38 -4.17 10.02 -7.15
N GLU A 39 -3.59 10.30 -5.98
CA GLU A 39 -3.07 11.62 -5.59
C GLU A 39 -1.60 11.86 -6.02
N GLY A 40 -1.01 10.95 -6.81
CA GLY A 40 0.36 11.07 -7.30
C GLY A 40 1.43 10.82 -6.24
N ARG A 41 1.08 10.15 -5.13
CA ARG A 41 2.00 9.81 -4.05
C ARG A 41 2.60 8.43 -4.27
N GLU A 42 3.79 8.23 -3.71
CA GLU A 42 4.47 6.95 -3.82
C GLU A 42 3.78 5.87 -2.99
N VAL A 43 3.74 4.67 -3.57
CA VAL A 43 3.23 3.47 -2.92
C VAL A 43 4.36 2.47 -2.88
N TRP A 44 4.78 2.11 -1.68
CA TRP A 44 5.72 1.02 -1.44
C TRP A 44 4.99 -0.19 -0.88
N ALA A 45 5.49 -1.38 -1.16
CA ALA A 45 4.92 -2.62 -0.66
C ALA A 45 6.02 -3.62 -0.28
N VAL A 46 5.82 -4.26 0.88
CA VAL A 46 6.71 -5.32 1.37
C VAL A 46 6.32 -6.63 0.67
N PRO A 47 7.25 -7.31 -0.02
CA PRO A 47 6.95 -8.57 -0.69
C PRO A 47 6.67 -9.67 0.34
N GLY A 48 5.80 -10.61 -0.02
CA GLY A 48 5.45 -11.72 0.86
C GLY A 48 5.23 -13.04 0.12
N ARG A 49 5.04 -14.13 0.87
CA ARG A 49 4.92 -15.48 0.28
C ARG A 49 3.64 -15.58 -0.57
N ILE A 50 3.73 -16.18 -1.74
CA ILE A 50 2.60 -16.26 -2.69
C ILE A 50 1.38 -17.06 -2.17
N PHE A 51 1.58 -17.90 -1.17
CA PHE A 51 0.52 -18.70 -0.53
C PHE A 51 0.04 -18.12 0.80
N ASP A 52 0.61 -17.01 1.25
CA ASP A 52 0.16 -16.32 2.45
C ASP A 52 -0.96 -15.35 2.06
N GLU A 53 -2.15 -15.56 2.63
CA GLU A 53 -3.32 -14.72 2.40
C GLU A 53 -3.03 -13.25 2.75
N ASN A 54 -2.20 -12.99 3.77
CA ASN A 54 -1.82 -11.64 4.18
C ASN A 54 -0.79 -11.00 3.24
N SER A 55 -0.23 -11.74 2.29
CA SER A 55 0.69 -11.20 1.27
C SER A 55 -0.01 -10.87 -0.04
N MET A 56 -1.31 -11.18 -0.19
CA MET A 56 -2.02 -11.00 -1.45
C MET A 56 -2.09 -9.53 -1.89
N ALA A 57 -2.36 -8.61 -0.96
CA ALA A 57 -2.46 -7.18 -1.27
C ALA A 57 -1.11 -6.60 -1.69
N THR A 58 -0.06 -6.87 -0.94
CA THR A 58 1.28 -6.34 -1.22
C THR A 58 1.83 -6.88 -2.51
N ASN A 59 1.72 -8.19 -2.76
CA ASN A 59 2.14 -8.79 -4.02
C ASN A 59 1.32 -8.26 -5.22
N TRP A 60 0.02 -7.99 -5.04
CA TRP A 60 -0.79 -7.35 -6.07
C TRP A 60 -0.34 -5.91 -6.33
N LEU A 61 -0.04 -5.12 -5.29
CA LEU A 61 0.47 -3.76 -5.44
C LEU A 61 1.81 -3.75 -6.20
N ILE A 62 2.74 -4.62 -5.82
CA ILE A 62 4.04 -4.79 -6.50
C ILE A 62 3.82 -5.12 -7.98
N LYS A 63 2.94 -6.08 -8.28
CA LYS A 63 2.60 -6.44 -9.67
C LYS A 63 2.02 -5.26 -10.46
N ASN A 64 1.37 -4.31 -9.80
CA ASN A 64 0.75 -3.13 -10.41
C ASN A 64 1.62 -1.86 -10.28
N GLY A 65 2.92 -2.00 -9.99
CA GLY A 65 3.87 -0.89 -10.06
C GLY A 65 4.16 -0.16 -8.75
N ALA A 66 3.71 -0.69 -7.61
CA ALA A 66 4.25 -0.22 -6.32
C ALA A 66 5.73 -0.59 -6.21
N THR A 67 6.52 0.29 -5.62
CA THR A 67 7.95 0.07 -5.37
C THR A 67 8.12 -1.02 -4.30
N ILE A 68 8.93 -2.04 -4.61
CA ILE A 68 9.28 -3.08 -3.63
C ILE A 68 10.17 -2.46 -2.56
N VAL A 69 9.88 -2.76 -1.29
CA VAL A 69 10.77 -2.40 -0.17
C VAL A 69 11.09 -3.62 0.69
N ILE A 70 12.36 -3.82 1.01
CA ILE A 70 12.85 -4.92 1.86
C ILE A 70 13.52 -4.43 3.15
N ASN A 71 13.74 -3.13 3.27
CA ASN A 71 14.23 -2.46 4.49
C ASN A 71 13.67 -1.03 4.56
N THR A 72 13.84 -0.37 5.70
CA THR A 72 13.27 0.96 5.93
C THR A 72 14.03 2.08 5.23
N GLN A 73 15.30 1.87 4.88
CA GLN A 73 16.14 2.86 4.23
C GLN A 73 15.71 3.15 2.79
N GLU A 74 15.00 2.22 2.14
CA GLU A 74 14.46 2.38 0.78
C GLU A 74 13.23 3.29 0.72
N ILE A 75 12.57 3.57 1.86
CA ILE A 75 11.35 4.38 1.88
C ILE A 75 11.71 5.86 1.68
N GLY A 76 11.12 6.48 0.65
CA GLY A 76 11.37 7.88 0.30
C GLY A 76 12.58 8.09 -0.63
N LEU A 77 13.22 7.00 -1.06
CA LEU A 77 14.22 7.01 -2.13
C LEU A 77 13.54 6.57 -3.44
N LYS A 78 13.80 7.33 -4.51
CA LYS A 78 13.42 6.95 -5.88
C LYS A 78 14.52 6.17 -6.57
#